data_AF-A0A1I7D2B7-F1
#
_entry.id   AF-A0A1I7D2B7-F1
#
_cell.length_a   1.000
_cell.length_b   1.000
_cell.length_c   1.000
_cell.angle_alpha   90.00
_cell.angle_beta   90.00
_cell.angle_gamma   90.00
#
_symmetry.space_group_name_H-M   'P 1'
#
loop_
_entity.id
_entity.type
_entity.pdbx_description
1 polymer ?
#
loop_
_entity_poly.entity_id
_entity_poly.type
_entity_poly.pdbx_seq_one_letter_code
_entity_poly.pdbx_strand_id
1 'polypeptide(L)'
;MNEIRDAILADQLSDIGGLPVPESYRAVLVRKDEQDMFAGMPTREKDPRKSLHVEEVATPELGPGEAIVAVMASSVNYNTVWTSIFEPVSTFGFLERYGRQNDLTRRHDLPYHVVGSDLAGVVLRVGPGVNRWKPGDEVVAHCLSVELEDPAGHDDTMMDPQQRIWGFETNFGGLAELALVKSNQLMPKPAHLSWEEAAAPGLVNSTAYR
;
A
#
# COMPACT_ATOMS: atom_id res chain seq x y z
N MET A 1 9.05 -15.53 4.34
CA MET A 1 8.99 -14.27 5.11
C MET A 1 10.11 -14.15 6.15
N ASN A 2 10.32 -15.13 7.04
CA ASN A 2 11.35 -15.05 8.09
C ASN A 2 12.76 -14.72 7.56
N GLU A 3 13.24 -15.39 6.51
CA GLU A 3 14.57 -15.13 5.94
C GLU A 3 14.75 -13.68 5.46
N ILE A 4 13.71 -13.07 4.87
CA ILE A 4 13.74 -11.68 4.43
C ILE A 4 13.88 -10.75 5.65
N ARG A 5 13.06 -10.97 6.68
CA ARG A 5 13.13 -10.17 7.92
C ARG A 5 14.50 -10.32 8.58
N ASP A 6 15.00 -11.54 8.69
CA ASP A 6 16.25 -11.83 9.37
C ASP A 6 17.43 -11.19 8.62
N ALA A 7 17.41 -11.19 7.28
CA ALA A 7 18.39 -10.46 6.46
C ALA A 7 18.34 -8.94 6.69
N ILE A 8 17.14 -8.34 6.76
CA ILE A 8 16.99 -6.90 7.04
C ILE A 8 17.50 -6.56 8.44
N LEU A 9 17.14 -7.36 9.45
CA LEU A 9 17.58 -7.13 10.84
C LEU A 9 19.09 -7.35 11.03
N ALA A 10 19.72 -8.16 10.18
CA ALA A 10 21.16 -8.38 10.15
C ALA A 10 21.92 -7.38 9.27
N ASP A 11 21.25 -6.39 8.67
CA ASP A 11 21.81 -5.42 7.72
C ASP A 11 22.45 -6.08 6.47
N GLN A 12 21.93 -7.24 6.07
CA GLN A 12 22.35 -8.01 4.89
C GLN A 12 21.54 -7.60 3.65
N LEU A 13 21.40 -6.30 3.41
CA LEU A 13 20.52 -5.76 2.37
C LEU A 13 20.93 -6.15 0.94
N SER A 14 22.21 -6.45 0.71
CA SER A 14 22.73 -6.95 -0.57
C SER A 14 22.12 -8.30 -0.98
N ASP A 15 21.68 -9.09 -0.01
CA ASP A 15 21.27 -10.48 -0.23
C ASP A 15 19.77 -10.58 -0.57
N ILE A 16 19.01 -9.51 -0.32
CA ILE A 16 17.56 -9.42 -0.54
C ILE A 16 17.16 -9.77 -1.98
N GLY A 17 17.97 -9.38 -2.96
CA GLY A 17 17.73 -9.70 -4.37
C GLY A 17 17.74 -11.21 -4.68
N GLY A 18 18.45 -11.99 -3.88
CA GLY A 18 18.53 -13.46 -4.02
C GLY A 18 17.41 -14.22 -3.31
N LEU A 19 16.74 -13.62 -2.33
CA LEU A 19 15.70 -14.29 -1.54
C LEU A 19 14.38 -14.41 -2.31
N PRO A 20 13.71 -15.58 -2.31
CA PRO A 20 12.45 -15.75 -3.03
C PRO A 20 11.35 -14.83 -2.47
N VAL A 21 10.49 -14.31 -3.36
CA VAL A 21 9.26 -13.64 -2.93
C VAL A 21 8.29 -14.69 -2.38
N PRO A 22 7.76 -14.53 -1.16
CA PRO A 22 6.76 -15.45 -0.61
C PRO A 22 5.52 -15.56 -1.49
N GLU A 23 4.89 -16.73 -1.55
CA GLU A 23 3.61 -16.92 -2.26
C GLU A 23 2.42 -16.27 -1.53
N SER A 24 2.52 -16.13 -0.20
CA SER A 24 1.57 -15.42 0.65
C SER A 24 2.27 -14.57 1.70
N TYR A 25 1.54 -13.62 2.26
CA TYR A 25 1.99 -12.75 3.34
C TYR A 25 0.82 -12.37 4.26
N ARG A 26 1.15 -12.01 5.50
CA ARG A 26 0.16 -11.55 6.47
C ARG A 26 -0.19 -10.08 6.23
N ALA A 27 -1.49 -9.78 6.27
CA ALA A 27 -2.01 -8.44 6.03
C ALA A 27 -3.17 -8.10 6.96
N VAL A 28 -3.33 -6.81 7.27
CA VAL A 28 -4.54 -6.25 7.86
C VAL A 28 -5.50 -5.88 6.73
N LEU A 29 -6.72 -6.43 6.76
CA LEU A 29 -7.69 -6.24 5.68
C LEU A 29 -9.12 -6.08 6.17
N VAL A 30 -9.98 -5.52 5.32
CA VAL A 30 -11.45 -5.61 5.43
C VAL A 30 -11.99 -6.58 4.38
N ARG A 31 -13.16 -7.18 4.62
CA ARG A 31 -13.81 -8.13 3.70
C ARG A 31 -15.04 -7.53 3.03
N LYS A 32 -15.28 -7.94 1.78
CA LYS A 32 -16.36 -7.38 0.94
C LYS A 32 -17.75 -7.78 1.41
N ASP A 33 -17.91 -9.01 1.90
CA ASP A 33 -19.17 -9.54 2.44
C ASP A 33 -19.58 -8.89 3.77
N GLU A 34 -18.67 -8.17 4.42
CA GLU A 34 -18.90 -7.42 5.66
C GLU A 34 -19.13 -5.92 5.43
N GLN A 35 -19.12 -5.42 4.20
CA GLN A 35 -19.15 -3.97 3.92
C GLN A 35 -20.40 -3.24 4.46
N ASP A 36 -21.49 -3.97 4.68
CA ASP A 36 -22.75 -3.43 5.24
C ASP A 36 -22.92 -3.76 6.74
N MET A 37 -21.92 -4.36 7.40
CA MET A 37 -22.01 -4.81 8.80
C MET A 37 -22.33 -3.66 9.78
N PHE A 38 -22.02 -2.42 9.39
CA PHE A 38 -22.30 -1.23 10.19
C PHE A 38 -23.52 -0.42 9.74
N ALA A 39 -24.37 -0.95 8.86
CA ALA A 39 -25.55 -0.26 8.36
C ALA A 39 -26.50 0.15 9.51
N GLY A 40 -26.91 1.42 9.51
CA GLY A 40 -27.83 1.98 10.51
C GLY A 40 -27.20 2.33 11.87
N MET A 41 -25.93 2.01 12.11
CA MET A 41 -25.24 2.39 13.36
C MET A 41 -24.65 3.82 13.30
N PRO A 42 -24.69 4.60 14.39
CA PRO A 42 -23.98 5.86 14.48
C PRO A 42 -22.47 5.69 14.28
N THR A 43 -21.82 6.60 13.56
CA THR A 43 -20.37 6.56 13.26
C THR A 43 -19.50 6.30 14.50
N ARG A 44 -19.85 6.90 15.65
CA ARG A 44 -19.09 6.77 16.91
C ARG A 44 -19.11 5.35 17.50
N GLU A 45 -20.14 4.56 17.17
CA GLU A 45 -20.33 3.19 17.66
C GLU A 45 -19.73 2.13 16.73
N LYS A 46 -19.36 2.52 15.50
CA LYS A 46 -18.65 1.66 14.56
C LYS A 46 -17.26 1.38 15.10
N ASP A 47 -16.96 0.11 15.33
CA ASP A 47 -15.73 -0.34 15.98
C ASP A 47 -14.82 -1.02 14.96
N PRO A 48 -13.70 -0.39 14.54
CA PRO A 48 -12.73 -0.96 13.60
C PRO A 48 -12.26 -2.37 13.95
N ARG A 49 -12.25 -2.73 15.23
CA ARG A 49 -11.78 -4.05 15.70
C ARG A 49 -12.71 -5.20 15.27
N LYS A 50 -13.92 -4.89 14.79
CA LYS A 50 -14.88 -5.89 14.30
C LYS A 50 -14.75 -6.18 12.81
N SER A 51 -14.17 -5.25 12.04
CA SER A 51 -14.10 -5.30 10.57
C SER A 51 -12.68 -5.51 10.03
N LEU A 52 -11.66 -5.17 10.81
CA LEU A 52 -10.27 -5.42 10.47
C LEU A 52 -9.87 -6.84 10.87
N HIS A 53 -9.42 -7.61 9.89
CA HIS A 53 -8.91 -8.96 10.07
C HIS A 53 -7.42 -9.01 9.81
N VAL A 54 -6.73 -9.94 10.46
CA VAL A 54 -5.33 -10.26 10.19
C VAL A 54 -5.30 -11.63 9.53
N GLU A 55 -4.96 -11.67 8.25
CA GLU A 55 -5.06 -12.88 7.42
C GLU A 55 -3.85 -13.04 6.50
N GLU A 56 -3.61 -14.28 6.07
CA GLU A 56 -2.69 -14.58 4.98
C GLU A 56 -3.38 -14.35 3.64
N VAL A 57 -2.75 -13.57 2.76
CA VAL A 57 -3.23 -13.30 1.41
C VAL A 57 -2.16 -13.64 0.39
N ALA A 58 -2.58 -13.97 -0.84
CA ALA A 58 -1.63 -14.26 -1.92
C ALA A 58 -0.83 -13.01 -2.30
N THR A 59 0.46 -13.18 -2.58
CA THR A 59 1.30 -12.12 -3.13
C THR A 59 0.81 -11.73 -4.53
N PRO A 60 0.54 -10.44 -4.80
CA PRO A 60 0.10 -10.01 -6.11
C PRO A 60 1.22 -10.16 -7.15
N GLU A 61 0.83 -10.42 -8.40
CA GLU A 61 1.75 -10.39 -9.53
C GLU A 61 2.33 -8.97 -9.68
N LEU A 62 3.64 -8.89 -9.92
CA LEU A 62 4.38 -7.64 -10.08
C LEU A 62 4.32 -7.14 -11.53
N GLY A 63 3.77 -5.95 -11.74
CA GLY A 63 3.63 -5.33 -13.05
C GLY A 63 4.79 -4.40 -13.42
N PRO A 64 4.78 -3.81 -14.63
CA PRO A 64 5.74 -2.80 -15.04
C PRO A 64 5.71 -1.56 -14.14
N GLY A 65 6.88 -0.98 -13.87
CA GLY A 65 6.98 0.27 -13.10
C GLY A 65 6.66 0.14 -11.60
N GLU A 66 6.52 -1.07 -11.07
CA GLU A 66 6.14 -1.33 -9.68
C GLU A 66 7.27 -1.93 -8.85
N ALA A 67 7.06 -1.96 -7.53
CA ALA A 67 7.92 -2.63 -6.57
C ALA A 67 7.09 -3.42 -5.55
N ILE A 68 7.59 -4.61 -5.20
CA ILE A 68 7.20 -5.29 -3.96
C ILE A 68 8.15 -4.82 -2.87
N VAL A 69 7.61 -4.30 -1.77
CA VAL A 69 8.36 -3.83 -0.61
C VAL A 69 8.09 -4.75 0.57
N ALA A 70 9.14 -5.23 1.23
CA ALA A 70 9.05 -5.86 2.53
C ALA A 70 8.88 -4.76 3.59
N VAL A 71 7.69 -4.67 4.16
CA VAL A 71 7.31 -3.58 5.05
C VAL A 71 7.82 -3.86 6.47
N MET A 72 8.61 -2.94 7.00
CA MET A 72 9.13 -3.00 8.37
C MET A 72 8.21 -2.27 9.34
N ALA A 73 7.61 -1.17 8.89
CA ALA A 73 6.61 -0.43 9.62
C ALA A 73 5.62 0.29 8.70
N SER A 74 4.44 0.61 9.23
CA SER A 74 3.40 1.41 8.58
C SER A 74 2.77 2.34 9.62
N SER A 75 1.69 3.03 9.26
CA SER A 75 0.98 3.98 10.11
C SER A 75 -0.53 3.79 9.99
N VAL A 76 -1.28 4.32 10.97
CA VAL A 76 -2.74 4.38 10.93
C VAL A 76 -3.17 5.81 10.66
N ASN A 77 -3.79 6.02 9.50
CA ASN A 77 -4.33 7.32 9.10
C ASN A 77 -5.85 7.36 9.24
N TYR A 78 -6.44 8.56 9.12
CA TYR A 78 -7.90 8.72 9.06
C TYR A 78 -8.53 7.92 7.91
N ASN A 79 -7.87 7.81 6.76
CA ASN A 79 -8.36 6.99 5.66
C ASN A 79 -8.44 5.50 6.01
N THR A 80 -7.53 4.99 6.85
CA THR A 80 -7.55 3.62 7.37
C THR A 80 -8.76 3.43 8.29
N VAL A 81 -9.02 4.41 9.16
CA VAL A 81 -10.20 4.40 10.04
C VAL A 81 -11.48 4.41 9.20
N TRP A 82 -11.58 5.30 8.21
CA TRP A 82 -12.75 5.37 7.31
C TRP A 82 -13.00 4.08 6.54
N THR A 83 -11.96 3.44 6.00
CA THR A 83 -12.07 2.11 5.40
C THR A 83 -12.60 1.08 6.39
N SER A 84 -12.07 1.07 7.62
CA SER A 84 -12.48 0.10 8.64
C SER A 84 -13.93 0.24 9.10
N ILE A 85 -14.55 1.41 8.91
CA ILE A 85 -15.97 1.64 9.27
C ILE A 85 -16.87 1.78 8.04
N PHE A 86 -16.32 1.54 6.85
CA PHE A 86 -16.98 1.64 5.53
C PHE A 86 -17.63 3.01 5.26
N GLU A 87 -16.96 4.10 5.66
CA GLU A 87 -17.45 5.47 5.47
C GLU A 87 -16.52 6.31 4.58
N PRO A 88 -17.05 7.35 3.88
CA PRO A 88 -18.48 7.64 3.72
C PRO A 88 -19.20 6.62 2.82
N VAL A 89 -18.42 5.83 2.09
CA VAL A 89 -18.86 4.67 1.30
C VAL A 89 -17.80 3.57 1.41
N SER A 90 -18.19 2.33 1.16
CA SER A 90 -17.28 1.17 1.09
C SER A 90 -16.17 1.37 0.05
N THR A 91 -14.92 1.07 0.43
CA THR A 91 -13.77 1.18 -0.49
C THR A 91 -13.83 0.21 -1.65
N PHE A 92 -14.56 -0.90 -1.51
CA PHE A 92 -14.75 -1.89 -2.57
C PHE A 92 -15.35 -1.28 -3.83
N GLY A 93 -16.17 -0.23 -3.71
CA GLY A 93 -16.68 0.50 -4.87
C GLY A 93 -15.58 1.17 -5.71
N PHE A 94 -14.51 1.68 -5.08
CA PHE A 94 -13.35 2.23 -5.81
C PHE A 94 -12.55 1.10 -6.46
N LEU A 95 -12.30 0.01 -5.73
CA LEU A 95 -11.53 -1.13 -6.21
C LEU A 95 -12.19 -1.80 -7.42
N GLU A 96 -13.51 -2.02 -7.39
CA GLU A 96 -14.27 -2.57 -8.53
C GLU A 96 -14.22 -1.65 -9.75
N ARG A 97 -14.35 -0.32 -9.56
CA ARG A 97 -14.27 0.62 -10.68
C ARG A 97 -12.88 0.62 -11.29
N TYR A 98 -11.84 0.61 -10.46
CA TYR A 98 -10.46 0.56 -10.92
C TYR A 98 -10.15 -0.76 -11.62
N GLY A 99 -10.57 -1.90 -11.05
CA GLY A 99 -10.35 -3.23 -11.61
C GLY A 99 -10.99 -3.50 -12.97
N ARG A 100 -11.94 -2.65 -13.40
CA ARG A 100 -12.57 -2.72 -14.74
C ARG A 100 -11.78 -1.98 -15.82
N GLN A 101 -10.74 -1.24 -15.48
CA GLN A 101 -10.01 -0.42 -16.45
C GLN A 101 -9.16 -1.27 -17.40
N ASN A 102 -8.33 -2.19 -16.88
CA ASN A 102 -7.51 -3.10 -17.68
C ASN A 102 -7.03 -4.32 -16.86
N ASP A 103 -6.30 -5.22 -17.51
CA ASP A 103 -5.83 -6.47 -16.89
C ASP A 103 -4.89 -6.25 -15.68
N LEU A 104 -4.04 -5.20 -15.72
CA LEU A 104 -3.15 -4.88 -14.60
C LEU A 104 -3.92 -4.28 -13.42
N THR A 105 -5.01 -3.55 -13.64
CA THR A 105 -5.77 -2.94 -12.55
C THR A 105 -6.73 -3.95 -11.91
N ARG A 106 -7.14 -4.98 -12.66
CA ARG A 106 -8.05 -6.04 -12.22
C ARG A 106 -7.62 -6.73 -10.93
N ARG A 107 -6.31 -6.91 -10.71
CA ARG A 107 -5.77 -7.53 -9.48
C ARG A 107 -6.12 -6.78 -8.20
N HIS A 108 -6.56 -5.52 -8.26
CA HIS A 108 -7.00 -4.79 -7.07
C HIS A 108 -8.46 -5.09 -6.68
N ASP A 109 -9.29 -5.57 -7.60
CA ASP A 109 -10.69 -5.96 -7.35
C ASP A 109 -10.73 -7.40 -6.79
N LEU A 110 -10.63 -7.49 -5.46
CA LEU A 110 -10.59 -8.73 -4.70
C LEU A 110 -11.72 -8.75 -3.66
N PRO A 111 -12.09 -9.95 -3.13
CA PRO A 111 -13.08 -10.05 -2.05
C PRO A 111 -12.57 -9.50 -0.70
N TYR A 112 -11.33 -9.01 -0.65
CA TYR A 112 -10.71 -8.36 0.50
C TYR A 112 -9.94 -7.12 0.08
N HIS A 113 -9.70 -6.21 1.01
CA HIS A 113 -8.90 -4.99 0.80
C HIS A 113 -7.84 -4.87 1.89
N VAL A 114 -6.57 -5.05 1.51
CA VAL A 114 -5.40 -4.80 2.37
C VAL A 114 -5.19 -3.30 2.50
N VAL A 115 -5.30 -2.78 3.73
CA VAL A 115 -5.30 -1.34 4.01
C VAL A 115 -3.91 -0.79 4.32
N GLY A 116 -3.80 0.54 4.43
CA GLY A 116 -2.61 1.24 4.91
C GLY A 116 -1.94 2.07 3.81
N SER A 117 -1.74 3.36 4.08
CA SER A 117 -1.27 4.33 3.08
C SER A 117 0.14 4.86 3.33
N ASP A 118 0.86 4.27 4.29
CA ASP A 118 2.27 4.55 4.54
C ASP A 118 3.05 3.24 4.61
N LEU A 119 4.34 3.31 4.31
CA LEU A 119 5.29 2.26 4.65
C LEU A 119 6.67 2.86 4.91
N ALA A 120 7.46 2.14 5.71
CA ALA A 120 8.90 2.13 5.66
C ALA A 120 9.36 0.68 5.54
N GLY A 121 10.29 0.39 4.64
CA GLY A 121 10.70 -0.98 4.37
C GLY A 121 11.85 -1.08 3.38
N VAL A 122 12.03 -2.29 2.86
CA VAL A 122 13.10 -2.61 1.92
C VAL A 122 12.50 -3.13 0.62
N VAL A 123 12.96 -2.59 -0.52
CA VAL A 123 12.56 -3.08 -1.84
C VAL A 123 12.96 -4.55 -1.96
N LEU A 124 11.99 -5.43 -2.22
CA LEU A 124 12.21 -6.86 -2.40
C LEU A 124 12.37 -7.21 -3.88
N ARG A 125 11.50 -6.69 -4.75
CA ARG A 125 11.55 -6.87 -6.21
C ARG A 125 11.05 -5.62 -6.92
N VAL A 126 11.52 -5.42 -8.15
CA VAL A 126 11.07 -4.35 -9.05
C VAL A 126 10.61 -4.92 -10.38
N GLY A 127 9.57 -4.31 -10.94
CA GLY A 127 9.00 -4.71 -12.22
C GLY A 127 9.76 -4.16 -13.42
N PRO A 128 9.39 -4.57 -14.65
CA PRO A 128 9.98 -4.05 -15.88
C PRO A 128 9.96 -2.52 -15.95
N GLY A 129 11.05 -1.93 -16.44
CA GLY A 129 11.18 -0.47 -16.63
C GLY A 129 11.60 0.33 -15.39
N VAL A 130 11.64 -0.29 -14.19
CA VAL A 130 12.18 0.35 -13.00
C VAL A 130 13.72 0.39 -13.07
N ASN A 131 14.29 1.58 -12.98
CA ASN A 131 15.73 1.82 -13.06
C ASN A 131 16.30 2.57 -11.84
N ARG A 132 15.46 3.36 -11.15
CA ARG A 132 15.86 4.15 -9.98
C ARG A 132 16.06 3.31 -8.71
N TRP A 133 15.36 2.18 -8.62
CA TRP A 133 15.29 1.33 -7.43
C TRP A 133 15.74 -0.08 -7.74
N LYS A 134 16.31 -0.76 -6.75
CA LYS A 134 16.74 -2.16 -6.81
C LYS A 134 16.44 -2.88 -5.48
N PRO A 135 16.39 -4.22 -5.49
CA PRO A 135 16.29 -4.98 -4.24
C PRO A 135 17.36 -4.57 -3.23
N GLY A 136 16.97 -4.46 -1.96
CA GLY A 136 17.83 -4.00 -0.86
C GLY A 136 17.78 -2.49 -0.58
N ASP A 137 17.16 -1.68 -1.44
CA ASP A 137 17.01 -0.25 -1.16
C ASP A 137 16.04 0.00 0.01
N GLU A 138 16.45 0.79 0.99
CA GLU A 138 15.60 1.24 2.10
C GLU A 138 14.73 2.42 1.67
N VAL A 139 13.42 2.27 1.82
CA VAL A 139 12.42 3.19 1.27
C VAL A 139 11.31 3.54 2.25
N VAL A 140 10.74 4.71 2.04
CA VAL A 140 9.37 5.08 2.44
C VAL A 140 8.54 5.32 1.18
N ALA A 141 7.22 5.42 1.30
CA ALA A 141 6.36 5.72 0.15
C ALA A 141 5.38 6.86 0.44
N HIS A 142 5.11 7.70 -0.57
CA HIS A 142 3.93 8.55 -0.56
C HIS A 142 2.73 7.81 -1.14
N CYS A 143 1.52 8.19 -0.73
CA CYS A 143 0.31 7.45 -1.09
C CYS A 143 -0.28 7.81 -2.46
N LEU A 144 0.12 8.94 -3.08
CA LEU A 144 -0.43 9.35 -4.37
C LEU A 144 -0.02 8.38 -5.49
N SER A 145 -0.98 7.68 -6.07
CA SER A 145 -0.83 6.83 -7.26
C SER A 145 -1.48 7.51 -8.45
N VAL A 146 -0.71 7.75 -9.50
CA VAL A 146 -1.14 8.40 -10.75
C VAL A 146 -0.77 7.53 -11.94
N GLU A 147 -1.58 7.57 -13.01
CA GLU A 147 -1.26 6.88 -14.28
C GLU A 147 -0.49 7.78 -15.24
N LEU A 148 -0.77 9.09 -15.22
CA LEU A 148 -0.18 10.12 -16.08
C LEU A 148 -0.40 9.89 -17.58
N GLU A 149 -1.42 9.10 -17.95
CA GLU A 149 -1.87 8.95 -19.33
C GLU A 149 -2.59 10.21 -19.85
N ASP A 150 -3.23 10.96 -18.95
CA ASP A 150 -3.95 12.20 -19.30
C ASP A 150 -3.01 13.42 -19.18
N PRO A 151 -3.00 14.34 -20.16
CA PRO A 151 -2.14 15.52 -20.14
C PRO A 151 -2.43 16.50 -18.99
N ALA A 152 -3.62 16.45 -18.37
CA ALA A 152 -3.96 17.33 -17.25
C ALA A 152 -2.99 17.18 -16.07
N GLY A 153 -2.42 15.98 -15.86
CA GLY A 153 -1.47 15.69 -14.80
C GLY A 153 -0.01 16.08 -15.09
N HIS A 154 0.29 16.64 -16.27
CA HIS A 154 1.69 16.82 -16.71
C HIS A 154 2.34 18.13 -16.22
N ASP A 155 1.54 19.10 -15.77
CA ASP A 155 2.02 20.33 -15.09
C ASP A 155 1.94 20.21 -13.56
N ASP A 156 0.89 19.54 -13.06
CA ASP A 156 0.73 19.15 -11.66
C ASP A 156 0.05 17.78 -11.60
N THR A 157 0.72 16.78 -11.04
CA THR A 157 0.19 15.40 -10.99
C THR A 157 -1.06 15.26 -10.14
N MET A 158 -1.34 16.23 -9.25
CA MET A 158 -2.60 16.31 -8.50
C MET A 158 -3.81 16.60 -9.40
N MET A 159 -3.59 17.04 -10.64
CA MET A 159 -4.62 17.27 -11.65
C MET A 159 -4.88 16.04 -12.53
N ASP A 160 -4.17 14.92 -12.31
CA ASP A 160 -4.44 13.67 -13.01
C ASP A 160 -5.85 13.16 -12.65
N PRO A 161 -6.76 12.98 -13.63
CA PRO A 161 -8.14 12.55 -13.37
C PRO A 161 -8.25 11.09 -12.89
N GLN A 162 -7.15 10.33 -12.92
CA GLN A 162 -7.03 8.96 -12.47
C GLN A 162 -6.17 8.81 -11.21
N GLN A 163 -5.85 9.91 -10.53
CA GLN A 163 -5.15 9.86 -9.25
C GLN A 163 -5.94 9.05 -8.21
N ARG A 164 -5.22 8.32 -7.36
CA ARG A 164 -5.76 7.48 -6.28
C ARG A 164 -4.85 7.52 -5.07
N ILE A 165 -5.44 7.29 -3.90
CA ILE A 165 -4.71 7.09 -2.65
C ILE A 165 -4.42 5.60 -2.46
N TRP A 166 -3.14 5.23 -2.49
CA TRP A 166 -2.67 3.85 -2.27
C TRP A 166 -3.08 3.32 -0.90
N GLY A 167 -3.56 2.07 -0.86
CA GLY A 167 -4.09 1.42 0.36
C GLY A 167 -5.45 1.95 0.83
N PHE A 168 -6.10 2.80 0.01
CA PHE A 168 -7.45 3.31 0.22
C PHE A 168 -8.33 3.12 -1.04
N GLU A 169 -7.89 3.65 -2.19
CA GLU A 169 -8.51 3.47 -3.51
C GLU A 169 -7.77 2.43 -4.38
N THR A 170 -6.69 1.86 -3.86
CA THR A 170 -6.01 0.69 -4.41
C THR A 170 -5.84 -0.36 -3.32
N ASN A 171 -5.85 -1.63 -3.71
CA ASN A 171 -5.47 -2.74 -2.82
C ASN A 171 -3.96 -2.75 -2.50
N PHE A 172 -3.53 -3.74 -1.71
CA PHE A 172 -2.11 -4.03 -1.38
C PHE A 172 -1.41 -2.89 -0.62
N GLY A 173 -2.10 -2.33 0.37
CA GLY A 173 -1.60 -1.29 1.25
C GLY A 173 -0.48 -1.72 2.21
N GLY A 174 0.01 -0.76 3.00
CA GLY A 174 1.18 -0.90 3.87
C GLY A 174 0.94 -1.53 5.24
N LEU A 175 -0.30 -1.73 5.70
CA LEU A 175 -0.56 -2.46 6.96
C LEU A 175 -0.47 -3.98 6.73
N ALA A 176 0.69 -4.44 6.27
CA ALA A 176 0.97 -5.82 5.92
C ALA A 176 2.48 -6.09 5.96
N GLU A 177 2.88 -7.35 5.79
CA GLU A 177 4.30 -7.74 5.68
C GLU A 177 4.90 -7.40 4.31
N LEU A 178 4.08 -7.43 3.25
CA LEU A 178 4.45 -7.01 1.91
C LEU A 178 3.46 -5.96 1.40
N ALA A 179 3.95 -5.04 0.58
CA ALA A 179 3.15 -4.06 -0.14
C ALA A 179 3.51 -4.03 -1.62
N LEU A 180 2.52 -3.76 -2.47
CA LEU A 180 2.73 -3.47 -3.89
C LEU A 180 2.53 -1.97 -4.10
N VAL A 181 3.56 -1.30 -4.61
CA VAL A 181 3.56 0.16 -4.87
C VAL A 181 4.12 0.46 -6.24
N LYS A 182 3.71 1.58 -6.84
CA LYS A 182 4.41 2.10 -8.02
C LYS A 182 5.78 2.62 -7.59
N SER A 183 6.79 2.41 -8.44
CA SER A 183 8.17 2.84 -8.18
C SER A 183 8.31 4.37 -8.08
N ASN A 184 7.39 5.13 -8.67
CA ASN A 184 7.34 6.59 -8.56
C ASN A 184 6.76 7.08 -7.22
N GLN A 185 6.23 6.19 -6.37
CA GLN A 185 5.81 6.52 -5.01
C GLN A 185 6.94 6.47 -3.98
N LEU A 186 8.02 5.77 -4.32
CA LEU A 186 9.12 5.49 -3.41
C LEU A 186 10.00 6.71 -3.19
N MET A 187 10.47 6.85 -1.95
CA MET A 187 11.44 7.85 -1.51
C MET A 187 12.46 7.15 -0.62
N PRO A 188 13.72 7.64 -0.55
CA PRO A 188 14.72 7.02 0.32
C PRO A 188 14.30 7.14 1.79
N LYS A 189 14.46 6.06 2.56
CA LYS A 189 14.23 6.13 4.00
C LYS A 189 15.22 7.12 4.65
N PRO A 190 14.76 8.02 5.54
CA PRO A 190 15.67 8.85 6.33
C PRO A 190 16.55 7.97 7.24
N ALA A 191 17.87 7.99 7.02
CA ALA A 191 18.81 7.10 7.69
C ALA A 191 18.90 7.30 9.22
N HIS A 192 18.50 8.46 9.73
CA HIS A 192 18.54 8.81 11.15
C HIS A 192 17.28 8.41 11.93
N LEU A 193 16.25 7.91 11.24
CA LEU A 193 14.97 7.50 11.86
C LEU A 193 14.89 5.98 11.94
N SER A 194 14.19 5.49 12.97
CA SER A 194 13.75 4.09 13.01
C SER A 194 12.75 3.78 11.89
N TRP A 195 12.35 2.51 11.74
CA TRP A 195 11.38 2.11 10.72
C TRP A 195 10.02 2.77 10.97
N GLU A 196 9.52 2.69 12.19
CA GLU A 196 8.25 3.28 12.60
C GLU A 196 8.26 4.81 12.59
N GLU A 197 9.38 5.44 12.97
CA GLU A 197 9.54 6.89 12.84
C GLU A 197 9.55 7.34 11.38
N ALA A 198 10.16 6.57 10.48
CA ALA A 198 10.20 6.88 9.04
C ALA A 198 8.83 6.67 8.37
N ALA A 199 8.03 5.71 8.84
CA ALA A 199 6.70 5.42 8.30
C ALA A 199 5.61 6.41 8.76
N ALA A 200 5.82 7.11 9.88
CA ALA A 200 4.78 7.97 10.47
C ALA A 200 4.46 9.27 9.68
N PRO A 201 5.42 9.98 9.06
CA PRO A 201 5.13 11.28 8.45
C PRO A 201 4.38 11.21 7.13
N GLY A 202 4.56 10.15 6.33
CA GLY A 202 4.24 10.06 4.90
C GLY A 202 3.03 10.89 4.42
N LEU A 203 1.83 10.34 4.55
CA LEU A 203 0.58 10.97 4.10
C LEU A 203 0.36 12.35 4.74
N VAL A 204 0.45 12.45 6.07
CA VAL A 204 0.04 13.68 6.79
C VAL A 204 1.02 14.83 6.58
N ASN A 205 2.32 14.56 6.53
CA ASN A 205 3.35 15.57 6.29
C ASN A 205 3.30 16.09 4.85
N SER A 206 3.16 15.20 3.86
CA SER A 206 3.04 15.63 2.45
C SER A 206 1.76 16.44 2.22
N THR A 207 0.65 16.07 2.87
CA THR A 207 -0.60 16.83 2.82
C THR A 207 -0.47 18.22 3.45
N ALA A 208 0.23 18.35 4.57
CA ALA A 208 0.44 19.63 5.24
C ALA A 208 1.46 20.54 4.53
N TYR A 209 2.42 19.95 3.81
CA TYR A 209 3.45 20.68 3.08
C TYR A 209 2.93 21.40 1.83
N ARG A 210 1.99 20.79 1.11
CA ARG A 210 1.39 21.33 -0.12
C ARG A 210 0.45 22.50 0.19
#